data_AF-A0A379WB79-F1
#
_entry.id   AF-A0A379WB79-F1
#
_cell.length_a   1.000
_cell.length_b   1.000
_cell.length_c   1.000
_cell.angle_alpha   90.00
_cell.angle_beta   90.00
_cell.angle_gamma   90.00
#
_symmetry.space_group_name_H-M   'P 1'
#
loop_
_entity.id
_entity.type
_entity.pdbx_description
1 polymer ?
#
loop_
_entity_poly.entity_id
_entity_poly.type
_entity_poly.pdbx_seq_one_letter_code
_entity_poly.pdbx_strand_id
1 'polypeptide(L)' 'MIRALRTGNYSVVIGWMTEELTEEEHASLVEAAKVGNAVGFIMRPVRAHAYPGDSIPG' A
#
# COMPACT_ATOMS: atom_id res chain seq x y z
N MET A 1 -6.25 7.19 -0.93
CA MET A 1 -6.79 5.82 -0.78
C MET A 1 -8.13 5.78 -0.05
N ILE A 2 -8.26 6.41 1.14
CA ILE A 2 -9.49 6.45 1.96
C ILE A 2 -10.76 6.70 1.15
N ARG A 3 -10.81 7.74 0.31
CA ARG A 3 -12.00 8.05 -0.49
C ARG A 3 -12.39 6.92 -1.44
N ALA A 4 -11.41 6.30 -2.10
CA ALA A 4 -11.64 5.19 -3.02
C ALA A 4 -12.13 3.94 -2.28
N LEU A 5 -11.56 3.63 -1.12
CA LEU A 5 -12.03 2.53 -0.27
C LEU A 5 -13.47 2.77 0.20
N ARG A 6 -13.79 4.01 0.59
CA ARG A 6 -15.09 4.36 1.18
C ARG A 6 -16.24 4.46 0.17
N THR A 7 -15.96 4.69 -1.12
CA THR A 7 -17.05 4.85 -2.11
C THR A 7 -17.82 3.56 -2.36
N GLY A 8 -17.21 2.40 -2.08
CA GLY A 8 -17.78 1.08 -2.40
C GLY A 8 -17.88 0.77 -3.89
N ASN A 9 -17.28 1.61 -4.74
CA ASN A 9 -17.23 1.39 -6.19
C ASN A 9 -16.03 0.54 -6.61
N TYR A 10 -15.17 0.17 -5.67
CA TYR A 10 -13.96 -0.60 -5.91
C TYR A 10 -13.88 -1.74 -4.91
N SER A 11 -13.71 -2.96 -5.40
CA SER A 11 -13.51 -4.15 -4.55
C SER A 11 -12.10 -4.19 -3.96
N VAL A 12 -11.12 -3.65 -4.70
CA VAL A 12 -9.70 -3.63 -4.29
C VAL A 12 -9.11 -2.26 -4.61
N VAL A 13 -8.37 -1.70 -3.65
CA VAL A 13 -7.59 -0.47 -3.83
C VAL A 13 -6.16 -0.73 -3.43
N ILE A 14 -5.24 -0.49 -4.36
CA ILE A 14 -3.81 -0.66 -4.14
C ILE A 14 -3.13 0.70 -4.17
N GLY A 15 -2.24 0.97 -3.23
CA GLY A 15 -1.45 2.19 -3.24
C GLY A 15 -0.01 1.92 -2.89
N TRP A 16 0.84 2.76 -3.45
CA TRP A 16 2.27 2.74 -3.19
C TRP A 16 2.57 3.78 -2.11
N MET A 17 3.09 3.33 -0.97
CA MET A 17 3.52 4.22 0.12
C MET A 17 4.96 3.88 0.48
N THR A 18 5.81 4.91 0.51
CA THR A 18 7.23 4.77 0.84
C THR A 18 7.48 4.96 2.34
N GLU A 19 6.57 5.65 3.01
CA GLU A 19 6.62 5.95 4.44
C GLU A 19 5.76 4.97 5.23
N GLU A 20 6.10 4.80 6.51
CA GLU A 20 5.26 4.01 7.42
C GLU A 20 4.03 4.80 7.80
N LEU A 21 2.89 4.12 7.79
CA LEU A 21 1.63 4.67 8.25
C LEU A 21 1.60 4.67 9.77
N THR A 22 1.11 5.75 10.36
CA THR A 22 0.80 5.75 11.79
C THR A 22 -0.41 4.83 12.06
N GLU A 23 -0.59 4.46 13.33
CA GLU A 23 -1.74 3.66 13.77
C GLU A 23 -3.06 4.34 13.39
N GLU A 24 -3.15 5.66 13.52
CA GLU A 24 -4.34 6.45 13.19
C GLU A 24 -4.65 6.43 11.69
N GLU A 25 -3.62 6.55 10.86
CA GLU A 25 -3.76 6.47 9.41
C GLU A 25 -4.20 5.07 8.98
N HIS A 26 -3.62 4.04 9.60
CA HIS A 26 -3.97 2.66 9.35
C HIS A 26 -5.42 2.36 9.76
N ALA A 27 -5.86 2.83 10.94
CA ALA A 27 -7.24 2.72 11.39
C ALA A 27 -8.22 3.41 10.42
N SER A 28 -7.87 4.60 9.93
CA SER A 28 -8.69 5.34 8.97
C SER A 28 -8.85 4.60 7.63
N LEU A 29 -7.79 3.94 7.15
CA LEU A 29 -7.85 3.09 5.96
C LEU A 29 -8.73 1.86 6.18
N VAL A 30 -8.60 1.21 7.33
CA VAL A 30 -9.42 0.03 7.69
C VAL A 30 -10.89 0.39 7.78
N GLU A 31 -11.25 1.50 8.42
CA GLU A 31 -12.64 1.94 8.52
C GLU A 31 -13.21 2.31 7.14
N ALA A 32 -12.44 2.98 6.29
CA ALA A 32 -12.85 3.26 4.93
C ALA A 32 -13.11 1.99 4.11
N ALA A 33 -12.24 0.98 4.25
CA ALA A 33 -12.36 -0.31 3.59
C ALA A 33 -13.61 -1.07 4.04
N LYS A 34 -13.90 -1.08 5.35
CA LYS A 34 -15.14 -1.67 5.90
C LYS A 34 -16.39 -0.99 5.35
N VAL A 35 -16.42 0.34 5.32
CA VAL A 35 -17.59 1.11 4.85
C VAL A 35 -17.89 0.83 3.38
N GLY A 36 -16.88 0.77 2.51
CA GLY A 36 -17.08 0.47 1.10
C GLY A 36 -17.01 -1.01 0.73
N ASN A 37 -16.92 -1.92 1.71
CA ASN A 37 -16.77 -3.36 1.46
C ASN A 37 -15.62 -3.68 0.47
N ALA A 38 -14.47 -3.04 0.70
CA ALA A 38 -13.30 -3.09 -0.16
C ALA A 38 -12.08 -3.64 0.59
N VAL A 39 -11.09 -4.12 -0.15
CA VAL A 39 -9.79 -4.53 0.39
C VAL A 39 -8.71 -3.52 -0.02
N GLY A 40 -7.93 -3.05 0.96
CA GLY A 40 -6.79 -2.15 0.73
C GLY A 40 -5.46 -2.90 0.76
N PHE A 41 -4.61 -2.69 -0.24
CA PHE A 41 -3.21 -3.15 -0.23
C PHE A 41 -2.26 -1.96 -0.28
N ILE A 42 -1.26 -1.99 0.59
CA ILE A 42 -0.18 -1.02 0.60
C ILE A 42 1.09 -1.72 0.14
N MET A 43 1.60 -1.29 -1.00
CA MET A 43 2.88 -1.74 -1.52
C MET A 43 3.98 -0.79 -1.03
N ARG A 44 5.05 -1.37 -0.52
CA ARG A 44 6.26 -0.65 -0.12
C ARG A 44 7.39 -1.03 -1.07
N PRO A 45 8.24 -0.07 -1.50
CA PRO A 45 9.42 -0.40 -2.27
C PRO A 45 10.28 -1.36 -1.46
N VAL A 46 10.48 -2.56 -1.99
CA VAL A 46 11.58 -3.40 -1.54
C VAL A 46 12.82 -2.62 -1.95
N ARG A 47 13.57 -2.06 -0.98
CA ARG A 47 14.91 -1.53 -1.27
C ARG A 47 15.60 -2.63 -2.05
N ALA A 48 16.04 -2.34 -3.27
CA ALA A 48 16.95 -3.22 -3.97
C ALA A 48 18.22 -3.29 -3.12
N HIS A 49 18.24 -4.15 -2.11
CA HIS A 49 19.47 -4.80 -1.73
C HIS A 49 19.94 -5.40 -3.04
N ALA A 50 21.03 -4.83 -3.55
CA ALA A 50 21.66 -5.20 -4.80
C ALA A 50 21.47 -6.69 -5.02
N TYR A 51 20.89 -7.06 -6.16
CA TYR A 51 20.98 -8.44 -6.60
C TYR A 51 22.46 -8.83 -6.45
N PRO A 52 22.80 -9.93 -5.74
CA PRO A 52 24.18 -10.36 -5.54
C PRO A 52 24.80 -10.91 -6.85
N GLY A 53 24.53 -10.26 -7.96
CA GLY A 53 25.03 -10.53 -9.30
C GLY A 53 25.27 -9.27 -10.14
N ASP A 54 25.08 -8.06 -9.59
CA ASP A 54 25.35 -6.78 -10.28
C ASP A 54 26.83 -6.34 -10.18
N SER A 55 27.73 -7.26 -9.84
CA SER A 55 29.16 -7.10 -10.09
C SER A 55 29.43 -7.52 -11.54
N ILE A 56 29.24 -6.59 -12.48
CA ILE A 56 29.84 -6.71 -13.81
C ILE A 56 31.35 -6.45 -13.63
N PRO A 57 32.25 -7.41 -13.85
CA PRO A 57 33.67 -7.11 -13.89
C PRO A 57 33.97 -6.44 -15.24
N GLY A 58 34.43 -5.19 -15.16
CA GLY A 58 35.13 -4.48 -16.23
C GLY A 58 36.62 -4.47 -15.97
#